data_AF-A0A8B9ZDU1-F1
#
_entry.id   AF-A0A8B9ZDU1-F1
#
_cell.length_a   1.000
_cell.length_b   1.000
_cell.length_c   1.000
_cell.angle_alpha   90.00
_cell.angle_beta   90.00
_cell.angle_gamma   90.00
#
_symmetry.space_group_name_H-M   'P 1'
#
loop_
_entity.id
_entity.type
_entity.pdbx_description
1 polymer ?
#
loop_
_entity_poly.entity_id
_entity_poly.type
_entity_poly.pdbx_seq_one_letter_code
_entity_poly.pdbx_strand_id
1 'polypeptide(L)'
;MASRSRHGVSSGTRGSCELRSGEKQVSQEDARAQFLIPVGSLGRNRAEASLERAQNLNPMADIKADPESMESKPKEFFTQFDARVVFCQLKEALAVDWSGEKAKAALKHTTLDYFLLQVLLKFRMDNGWDPSPQNYAEDLKLLFQICHDVLESLGVGADLLPDEFVSYCFSEMAPVSAMVGGVLGQEVVKVVAVPPHLMEPQMLWTLICCSPKSCRPPNPMDPKTMQPQTPHGP
;
A
#
# COMPACT_ATOMS: atom_id res chain seq x y z
N MET A 1 1.45 -8.43 -6.07
CA MET A 1 2.01 -9.16 -4.90
C MET A 1 3.46 -9.60 -5.13
N ALA A 2 3.82 -10.09 -6.32
CA ALA A 2 5.12 -10.72 -6.58
C ALA A 2 6.36 -9.81 -6.41
N SER A 3 6.28 -8.51 -6.73
CA SER A 3 7.42 -7.58 -6.59
C SER A 3 7.75 -7.24 -5.12
N ARG A 4 6.71 -7.21 -4.27
CA ARG A 4 6.85 -7.03 -2.81
C ARG A 4 7.52 -8.25 -2.17
N SER A 5 7.08 -9.45 -2.55
CA SER A 5 7.67 -10.70 -2.07
C SER A 5 9.13 -10.87 -2.50
N ARG A 6 9.49 -10.49 -3.74
CA ARG A 6 10.87 -10.63 -4.23
C ARG A 6 11.90 -9.87 -3.38
N HIS A 7 11.63 -8.61 -3.03
CA HIS A 7 12.59 -7.78 -2.29
C HIS A 7 12.64 -8.11 -0.80
N GLY A 8 11.51 -8.46 -0.18
CA GLY A 8 11.49 -8.92 1.21
C GLY A 8 12.29 -10.22 1.38
N VAL A 9 12.09 -11.18 0.47
CA VAL A 9 12.75 -12.50 0.50
C VAL A 9 14.24 -12.42 0.15
N SER A 10 14.62 -11.59 -0.82
CA SER A 10 16.02 -11.45 -1.28
C SER A 10 16.94 -10.72 -0.29
N SER A 11 16.41 -10.20 0.82
CA SER A 11 17.19 -9.40 1.79
C SER A 11 18.22 -10.19 2.61
N GLY A 12 18.31 -11.52 2.43
CA GLY A 12 19.34 -12.36 3.07
C GLY A 12 19.21 -12.49 4.59
N THR A 13 18.15 -11.95 5.19
CA THR A 13 17.87 -12.12 6.62
C THR A 13 17.28 -13.52 6.87
N ARG A 14 17.64 -14.12 8.01
CA ARG A 14 17.11 -15.41 8.50
C ARG A 14 15.68 -15.22 9.04
N GLY A 15 14.82 -14.62 8.22
CA GLY A 15 13.45 -14.24 8.55
C GLY A 15 12.42 -15.24 8.05
N SER A 16 11.27 -15.30 8.72
CA SER A 16 10.09 -15.99 8.21
C SER A 16 9.23 -15.01 7.42
N CYS A 17 8.69 -15.43 6.28
CA CYS A 17 7.83 -14.64 5.41
C CYS A 17 6.56 -15.44 5.08
N GLU A 18 5.40 -14.81 5.19
CA GLU A 18 4.13 -15.46 4.85
C GLU A 18 3.49 -14.77 3.64
N LEU A 19 3.27 -15.53 2.57
CA LEU A 19 2.55 -15.12 1.37
C LEU A 19 1.06 -15.29 1.61
N ARG A 20 0.28 -14.23 1.36
CA ARG A 20 -1.17 -14.27 1.46
C ARG A 20 -1.81 -13.66 0.24
N SER A 21 -2.93 -14.23 -0.21
CA SER A 21 -3.75 -13.68 -1.30
C SER A 21 -5.25 -13.74 -1.02
N GLY A 22 -5.65 -14.20 0.17
CA GLY A 22 -7.00 -14.68 0.43
C GLY A 22 -7.38 -15.80 -0.53
N GLU A 23 -8.68 -15.94 -0.77
CA GLU A 23 -9.29 -16.97 -1.62
C GLU A 23 -9.03 -16.74 -3.13
N LYS A 24 -8.26 -15.72 -3.51
CA LYS A 24 -8.02 -15.38 -4.92
C LYS A 24 -7.26 -16.50 -5.64
N GLN A 25 -7.85 -16.96 -6.74
CA GLN A 25 -7.25 -17.94 -7.65
C GLN A 25 -6.42 -17.27 -8.74
N VAL A 26 -5.48 -18.00 -9.32
CA VAL A 26 -4.68 -17.57 -10.45
C VAL A 26 -5.56 -17.42 -11.69
N SER A 27 -5.64 -16.19 -12.20
CA SER A 27 -6.28 -15.84 -13.47
C SER A 27 -5.29 -15.92 -14.64
N GLN A 28 -5.80 -15.79 -15.86
CA GLN A 28 -4.96 -15.73 -17.06
C GLN A 28 -4.05 -14.50 -17.09
N GLU A 29 -4.49 -13.39 -16.48
CA GLU A 29 -3.69 -12.18 -16.34
C GLU A 29 -2.52 -12.42 -15.36
N ASP A 30 -2.78 -13.07 -14.22
CA ASP A 30 -1.75 -13.40 -13.24
C ASP A 30 -0.64 -14.25 -13.85
N ALA A 31 -0.99 -15.26 -14.67
CA ALA A 31 -0.02 -16.13 -15.33
C ALA A 31 0.93 -15.38 -16.28
N ARG A 32 0.53 -14.20 -16.77
CA ARG A 32 1.33 -13.35 -17.67
C ARG A 32 2.06 -12.23 -16.94
N ALA A 33 1.48 -11.70 -15.86
CA ALA A 33 1.97 -10.52 -15.16
C ALA A 33 2.74 -10.82 -13.86
N GLN A 34 2.46 -11.94 -13.18
CA GLN A 34 3.09 -12.28 -11.90
C GLN A 34 4.27 -13.24 -12.09
N PHE A 35 5.49 -12.71 -11.98
CA PHE A 35 6.73 -13.48 -12.14
C PHE A 35 6.85 -14.71 -11.22
N LEU A 36 6.31 -14.64 -9.99
CA LEU A 36 6.38 -15.76 -9.03
C LEU A 36 5.39 -16.89 -9.32
N ILE A 37 4.42 -16.70 -10.22
CA ILE A 37 3.41 -17.70 -10.52
C ILE A 37 3.87 -18.52 -11.74
N PRO A 38 3.99 -19.86 -11.63
CA PRO A 38 4.31 -20.71 -12.77
C PRO A 38 3.24 -20.72 -13.85
N VAL A 39 3.70 -20.72 -15.11
CA VAL A 39 2.84 -20.94 -16.29
C VAL A 39 2.20 -22.32 -16.15
N GLY A 40 0.87 -22.38 -16.10
CA GLY A 40 0.11 -23.62 -15.85
C GLY A 40 -0.53 -23.71 -14.46
N SER A 41 -0.41 -22.69 -13.62
CA SER A 41 -1.02 -22.67 -12.27
C SER A 41 -2.45 -22.13 -12.23
N LEU A 42 -3.15 -22.06 -13.38
CA LEU A 42 -4.51 -21.50 -13.48
C LEU A 42 -5.45 -22.20 -12.49
N GLY A 43 -6.27 -21.41 -11.78
CA GLY A 43 -7.23 -21.91 -10.79
C GLY A 43 -6.63 -22.30 -9.43
N ARG A 44 -5.30 -22.38 -9.27
CA ARG A 44 -4.67 -22.58 -7.95
C ARG A 44 -4.78 -21.30 -7.11
N ASN A 45 -4.64 -21.42 -5.79
CA ASN A 45 -4.50 -20.25 -4.93
C ASN A 45 -3.23 -19.46 -5.30
N ARG A 46 -3.32 -18.12 -5.38
CA ARG A 46 -2.19 -17.27 -5.81
C ARG A 46 -0.99 -17.33 -4.86
N ALA A 47 -1.20 -17.38 -3.55
CA ALA A 47 -0.13 -17.47 -2.56
C ALA A 47 0.60 -18.82 -2.65
N GLU A 48 -0.16 -19.92 -2.73
CA GLU A 48 0.40 -21.26 -2.88
C GLU A 48 1.14 -21.44 -4.21
N ALA A 49 0.58 -20.93 -5.32
CA ALA A 49 1.21 -20.98 -6.63
C ALA A 49 2.54 -20.21 -6.66
N SER A 50 2.69 -19.18 -5.81
CA SER A 50 3.90 -18.36 -5.72
C SER A 50 4.99 -18.93 -4.80
N LEU A 51 4.63 -19.89 -3.94
CA LEU A 51 5.46 -20.35 -2.82
C LEU A 51 6.83 -20.88 -3.27
N GLU A 52 6.83 -21.81 -4.22
CA GLU A 52 8.05 -22.48 -4.69
C GLU A 52 9.05 -21.47 -5.27
N ARG A 53 8.59 -20.61 -6.19
CA ARG A 53 9.44 -19.59 -6.80
C ARG A 53 9.90 -18.54 -5.80
N ALA A 54 9.09 -18.23 -4.79
CA ALA A 54 9.51 -17.34 -3.70
C ALA A 54 10.62 -17.99 -2.87
N GLN A 55 10.48 -19.26 -2.47
CA GLN A 55 11.47 -19.99 -1.67
C GLN A 55 12.82 -20.06 -2.39
N ASN A 56 12.80 -20.27 -3.70
CA ASN A 56 14.00 -20.32 -4.52
C ASN A 56 14.78 -19.00 -4.60
N LEU A 57 14.17 -17.85 -4.24
CA LEU A 57 14.89 -16.57 -4.19
C LEU A 57 15.83 -16.48 -2.98
N ASN A 58 15.48 -17.13 -1.87
CA ASN A 58 16.32 -17.18 -0.68
C ASN A 58 16.05 -18.50 0.08
N PRO A 59 16.81 -19.56 -0.19
CA PRO A 59 16.65 -20.86 0.48
C PRO A 59 16.80 -20.82 2.00
N MET A 60 17.38 -19.75 2.57
CA MET A 60 17.56 -19.58 4.01
C MET A 60 16.35 -18.95 4.72
N ALA A 61 15.39 -18.40 3.97
CA ALA A 61 14.16 -17.85 4.54
C ALA A 61 13.11 -18.96 4.73
N ASP A 62 12.32 -18.89 5.80
CA ASP A 62 11.17 -19.78 6.01
C ASP A 62 9.94 -19.14 5.36
N ILE A 63 9.61 -19.53 4.13
CA ILE A 63 8.46 -18.99 3.40
C ILE A 63 7.26 -19.92 3.53
N LYS A 64 6.12 -19.36 3.94
CA LYS A 64 4.84 -20.07 4.04
C LYS A 64 3.80 -19.40 3.15
N ALA A 65 2.79 -20.17 2.73
CA ALA A 65 1.62 -19.65 2.05
C ALA A 65 0.40 -19.87 2.95
N ASP A 66 -0.38 -18.82 3.14
CA ASP A 66 -1.64 -18.83 3.88
C ASP A 66 -2.77 -18.41 2.94
N PRO A 67 -3.66 -19.34 2.54
CA PRO A 67 -4.73 -19.07 1.59
C PRO A 67 -5.93 -18.37 2.24
N GLU A 68 -5.97 -18.24 3.57
CA GLU A 68 -7.11 -17.67 4.27
C GLU A 68 -7.23 -16.15 4.07
N SER A 69 -8.46 -15.63 4.19
CA SER A 69 -8.70 -14.18 4.14
C SER A 69 -8.04 -13.47 5.33
N MET A 70 -7.59 -12.25 5.11
CA MET A 70 -7.05 -11.41 6.18
C MET A 70 -8.15 -10.99 7.17
N GLU A 71 -9.39 -10.90 6.70
CA GLU A 71 -10.56 -10.47 7.48
C GLU A 71 -11.03 -11.53 8.49
N SER A 72 -10.72 -12.80 8.25
CA SER A 72 -11.09 -13.91 9.14
C SER A 72 -10.06 -14.17 10.24
N LYS A 73 -8.89 -13.51 10.21
CA LYS A 73 -7.83 -13.74 11.20
C LYS A 73 -8.11 -12.97 12.50
N PRO A 74 -7.90 -13.60 13.67
CA PRO A 74 -8.05 -12.92 14.96
C PRO A 74 -6.95 -11.88 15.17
N LYS A 75 -7.18 -10.88 16.03
CA LYS A 75 -6.21 -9.78 16.25
C LYS A 75 -4.88 -10.28 16.81
N GLU A 76 -4.92 -11.33 17.61
CA GLU A 76 -3.78 -11.98 18.26
C GLU A 76 -2.79 -12.53 17.23
N PHE A 77 -3.30 -12.98 16.07
CA PHE A 77 -2.47 -13.45 14.97
C PHE A 77 -1.53 -12.35 14.44
N PHE A 78 -1.89 -11.07 14.55
CA PHE A 78 -1.03 -9.99 14.09
C PHE A 78 0.08 -9.62 15.09
N THR A 79 -0.01 -10.10 16.34
CA THR A 79 1.02 -9.83 17.35
C THR A 79 2.31 -10.63 17.17
N GLN A 80 2.29 -11.65 16.30
CA GLN A 80 3.46 -12.48 15.99
C GLN A 80 4.44 -11.85 15.00
N PHE A 81 4.09 -10.71 14.39
CA PHE A 81 4.93 -10.03 13.41
C PHE A 81 5.63 -8.82 14.03
N ASP A 82 6.95 -8.72 13.83
CA ASP A 82 7.78 -7.64 14.35
C ASP A 82 7.72 -6.40 13.44
N ALA A 83 6.93 -5.40 13.84
CA ALA A 83 7.04 -4.03 13.32
C ALA A 83 6.53 -3.04 14.38
N ARG A 84 7.42 -2.58 15.27
CA ARG A 84 7.08 -1.56 16.28
C ARG A 84 7.73 -0.24 15.91
N VAL A 85 7.00 0.61 15.21
CA VAL A 85 7.34 2.01 15.00
C VAL A 85 6.05 2.83 15.14
N VAL A 86 6.15 4.01 15.76
CA VAL A 86 4.99 4.90 15.95
C VAL A 86 4.78 5.71 14.68
N PHE A 87 3.63 5.51 14.04
CA PHE A 87 3.16 6.28 12.89
C PHE A 87 1.76 6.82 13.17
N CYS A 88 1.31 7.82 12.39
CA CYS A 88 -0.11 8.17 12.38
C CYS A 88 -0.95 7.01 11.83
N GLN A 89 -2.23 6.98 12.17
CA GLN A 89 -3.11 5.94 11.63
C GLN A 89 -3.33 6.18 10.14
N LEU A 90 -3.41 5.10 9.35
CA LEU A 90 -3.72 5.21 7.91
C LEU A 90 -5.03 5.98 7.68
N LYS A 91 -6.03 5.80 8.56
CA LYS A 91 -7.29 6.54 8.52
C LYS A 91 -7.06 8.05 8.61
N GLU A 92 -6.18 8.50 9.49
CA GLU A 92 -5.85 9.92 9.66
C GLU A 92 -5.04 10.43 8.46
N ALA A 93 -4.11 9.63 7.93
CA ALA A 93 -3.33 9.97 6.76
C ALA A 93 -4.18 10.14 5.48
N LEU A 94 -5.31 9.43 5.38
CA LEU A 94 -6.24 9.53 4.26
C LEU A 94 -7.33 10.59 4.46
N ALA A 95 -7.62 10.99 5.71
CA ALA A 95 -8.69 11.93 6.06
C ALA A 95 -8.15 13.34 6.35
N VAL A 96 -7.24 13.84 5.50
CA VAL A 96 -6.69 15.19 5.62
C VAL A 96 -7.72 16.22 5.16
N ASP A 97 -8.03 17.18 6.02
CA ASP A 97 -8.84 18.34 5.68
C ASP A 97 -7.97 19.40 4.96
N TRP A 98 -8.30 19.69 3.70
CA TRP A 98 -7.57 20.65 2.86
C TRP A 98 -8.15 22.06 2.89
N SER A 99 -9.20 22.31 3.67
CA SER A 99 -9.84 23.62 3.76
C SER A 99 -8.99 24.68 4.47
N GLY A 100 -8.14 24.24 5.42
CA GLY A 100 -7.30 25.10 6.25
C GLY A 100 -6.14 25.74 5.50
N GLU A 101 -5.72 26.93 5.92
CA GLU A 101 -4.67 27.72 5.25
C GLU A 101 -3.30 27.02 5.21
N LYS A 102 -2.95 26.29 6.28
CA LYS A 102 -1.76 25.43 6.32
C LYS A 102 -1.84 24.27 5.34
N ALA A 103 -3.01 23.66 5.20
CA ALA A 103 -3.23 22.55 4.27
C ALA A 103 -3.18 23.04 2.82
N LYS A 104 -3.73 24.22 2.53
CA LYS A 104 -3.59 24.88 1.21
C LYS A 104 -2.14 25.20 0.86
N ALA A 105 -1.31 25.55 1.84
CA ALA A 105 0.13 25.71 1.62
C ALA A 105 0.81 24.36 1.32
N ALA A 106 0.46 23.30 2.05
CA ALA A 106 0.96 21.95 1.83
C ALA A 106 0.48 21.34 0.49
N LEU A 107 -0.71 21.72 0.03
CA LEU A 107 -1.31 21.25 -1.23
C LEU A 107 -0.40 21.54 -2.42
N LYS A 108 0.27 22.70 -2.42
CA LYS A 108 1.23 23.11 -3.46
C LYS A 108 2.42 22.16 -3.62
N HIS A 109 2.70 21.37 -2.59
CA HIS A 109 3.82 20.44 -2.53
C HIS A 109 3.38 18.99 -2.49
N THR A 110 2.07 18.74 -2.53
CA THR A 110 1.48 17.40 -2.51
C THR A 110 1.36 16.89 -3.93
N THR A 111 1.75 15.64 -4.18
CA THR A 111 1.63 15.03 -5.49
C THR A 111 0.16 14.75 -5.82
N LEU A 112 -0.18 14.84 -7.10
CA LEU A 112 -1.52 14.50 -7.59
C LEU A 112 -1.88 13.03 -7.33
N ASP A 113 -0.86 12.17 -7.24
CA ASP A 113 -1.01 10.74 -6.92
C ASP A 113 -1.75 10.50 -5.59
N TYR A 114 -1.66 11.43 -4.62
CA TYR A 114 -2.44 11.33 -3.38
C TYR A 114 -3.94 11.34 -3.67
N PHE A 115 -4.39 12.28 -4.51
CA PHE A 115 -5.80 12.41 -4.87
C PHE A 115 -6.23 11.27 -5.80
N LEU A 116 -5.38 10.87 -6.74
CA LEU A 116 -5.64 9.71 -7.60
C LEU A 116 -5.81 8.43 -6.76
N LEU A 117 -4.98 8.23 -5.73
CA LEU A 117 -5.13 7.11 -4.81
C LEU A 117 -6.48 7.14 -4.09
N GLN A 118 -6.94 8.31 -3.64
CA GLN A 118 -8.26 8.46 -3.00
C GLN A 118 -9.40 8.08 -3.95
N VAL A 119 -9.33 8.53 -5.21
CA VAL A 119 -10.31 8.20 -6.25
C VAL A 119 -10.36 6.69 -6.51
N LEU A 120 -9.20 6.05 -6.69
CA LEU A 120 -9.12 4.61 -6.93
C LEU A 120 -9.56 3.78 -5.72
N LEU A 121 -9.24 4.23 -4.49
CA LEU A 121 -9.73 3.59 -3.27
C LEU A 121 -11.25 3.70 -3.15
N LYS A 122 -11.83 4.86 -3.44
CA LYS A 122 -13.29 5.05 -3.42
C LYS A 122 -13.98 4.19 -4.48
N PHE A 123 -13.43 4.15 -5.70
CA PHE A 123 -13.91 3.26 -6.76
C PHE A 123 -13.94 1.80 -6.31
N ARG A 124 -12.86 1.32 -5.69
CA ARG A 124 -12.81 -0.05 -5.19
C ARG A 124 -13.81 -0.31 -4.06
N MET A 125 -14.01 0.64 -3.15
CA MET A 125 -14.97 0.49 -2.05
C MET A 125 -16.42 0.41 -2.55
N ASP A 126 -16.77 1.20 -3.57
CA ASP A 126 -18.13 1.26 -4.08
C ASP A 126 -18.48 0.06 -4.96
N ASN A 127 -17.51 -0.41 -5.76
CA ASN A 127 -17.74 -1.43 -6.76
C ASN A 127 -17.24 -2.82 -6.35
N GLY A 128 -16.18 -2.90 -5.55
CA GLY A 128 -15.52 -4.17 -5.20
C GLY A 128 -14.53 -4.70 -6.25
N TRP A 129 -14.35 -3.99 -7.36
CA TRP A 129 -13.33 -4.25 -8.39
C TRP A 129 -12.47 -3.01 -8.66
N ASP A 130 -11.38 -3.21 -9.39
CA ASP A 130 -10.51 -2.13 -9.88
C ASP A 130 -10.84 -1.79 -11.34
N PRO A 131 -10.56 -0.56 -11.82
CA PRO A 131 -10.78 -0.18 -13.21
C PRO A 131 -10.08 -1.14 -14.18
N SER A 132 -10.84 -1.67 -15.13
CA SER A 132 -10.39 -2.70 -16.06
C SER A 132 -10.55 -2.25 -17.51
N PRO A 133 -9.59 -2.55 -18.40
CA PRO A 133 -9.76 -2.32 -19.84
C PRO A 133 -10.97 -3.03 -20.45
N GLN A 134 -11.47 -4.08 -19.79
CA GLN A 134 -12.64 -4.85 -20.25
C GLN A 134 -13.94 -4.05 -20.15
N ASN A 135 -14.06 -3.21 -19.12
CA ASN A 135 -15.23 -2.39 -18.84
C ASN A 135 -14.93 -0.89 -19.01
N TYR A 136 -13.97 -0.56 -19.88
CA TYR A 136 -13.37 0.77 -19.99
C TYR A 136 -14.40 1.91 -20.07
N ALA A 137 -15.42 1.78 -20.92
CA ALA A 137 -16.40 2.86 -21.14
C ALA A 137 -17.32 3.11 -19.94
N GLU A 138 -17.60 2.08 -19.14
CA GLU A 138 -18.39 2.19 -17.91
C GLU A 138 -17.51 2.70 -16.78
N ASP A 139 -16.38 2.05 -16.54
CA ASP A 139 -15.41 2.41 -15.50
C ASP A 139 -14.95 3.86 -15.64
N LEU A 140 -14.72 4.34 -16.88
CA LEU A 140 -14.36 5.73 -17.15
C LEU A 140 -15.42 6.72 -16.65
N LYS A 141 -16.71 6.44 -16.88
CA LYS A 141 -17.80 7.32 -16.41
C LYS A 141 -17.86 7.35 -14.89
N LEU A 142 -17.74 6.18 -14.25
CA LEU A 142 -17.73 6.08 -12.80
C LEU A 142 -16.51 6.80 -12.20
N LEU A 143 -15.32 6.65 -12.81
CA LEU A 143 -14.09 7.30 -12.36
C LEU A 143 -14.21 8.83 -12.36
N PHE A 144 -14.80 9.42 -13.39
CA PHE A 144 -15.04 10.88 -13.41
C PHE A 144 -16.01 11.33 -12.31
N GLN A 145 -17.09 10.58 -12.09
CA GLN A 145 -18.06 10.89 -11.03
C GLN A 145 -17.41 10.80 -9.64
N ILE A 146 -16.71 9.70 -9.37
CA ILE A 146 -16.00 9.50 -8.11
C ILE A 146 -14.90 10.54 -7.91
N CYS A 147 -14.19 10.93 -8.99
CA CYS A 147 -13.17 11.97 -8.92
C CYS A 147 -13.77 13.30 -8.46
N HIS A 148 -14.86 13.74 -9.10
CA HIS A 148 -15.57 14.95 -8.71
C HIS A 148 -16.01 14.90 -7.23
N ASP A 149 -16.68 13.82 -6.83
CA ASP A 149 -17.21 13.66 -5.47
C ASP A 149 -16.08 13.65 -4.41
N VAL A 150 -14.97 12.98 -4.71
CA VAL A 150 -13.80 12.92 -3.81
C VAL A 150 -13.17 14.31 -3.67
N LEU A 151 -12.92 15.02 -4.77
CA LEU A 151 -12.30 16.35 -4.73
C LEU A 151 -13.20 17.37 -4.00
N GLU A 152 -14.51 17.31 -4.25
CA GLU A 152 -15.50 18.12 -3.54
C GLU A 152 -15.49 17.82 -2.04
N SER A 153 -15.52 16.54 -1.65
CA SER A 153 -15.51 16.13 -0.23
C SER A 153 -14.24 16.56 0.52
N LEU A 154 -13.11 16.67 -0.20
CA LEU A 154 -11.83 17.12 0.34
C LEU A 154 -11.71 18.65 0.35
N GLY A 155 -12.65 19.38 -0.24
CA GLY A 155 -12.64 20.84 -0.31
C GLY A 155 -11.52 21.39 -1.21
N VAL A 156 -11.09 20.62 -2.21
CA VAL A 156 -10.09 21.04 -3.21
C VAL A 156 -10.74 21.37 -4.55
N GLY A 157 -10.01 22.04 -5.43
CA GLY A 157 -10.54 22.42 -6.74
C GLY A 157 -10.80 21.20 -7.63
N ALA A 158 -11.91 21.20 -8.38
CA ALA A 158 -12.28 20.12 -9.30
C ALA A 158 -11.21 19.90 -10.39
N ASP A 159 -10.51 20.96 -10.80
CA ASP A 159 -9.46 20.93 -11.83
C ASP A 159 -8.09 20.44 -11.29
N LEU A 160 -8.01 20.02 -10.02
CA LEU A 160 -6.75 19.59 -9.41
C LEU A 160 -6.18 18.34 -10.09
N LEU A 161 -7.05 17.39 -10.46
CA LEU A 161 -6.68 16.22 -11.24
C LEU A 161 -7.02 16.46 -12.72
N PRO A 162 -6.04 16.45 -13.63
CA PRO A 162 -6.31 16.58 -15.06
C PRO A 162 -7.11 15.40 -15.57
N ASP A 163 -8.10 15.63 -16.45
CA ASP A 163 -8.94 14.58 -17.04
C ASP A 163 -8.17 13.45 -17.71
N GLU A 164 -6.91 13.69 -18.12
CA GLU A 164 -6.01 12.68 -18.64
C GLU A 164 -5.67 11.56 -17.64
N PHE A 165 -6.03 11.71 -16.34
CA PHE A 165 -5.77 10.70 -15.30
C PHE A 165 -6.31 9.32 -15.61
N VAL A 166 -7.42 9.26 -16.35
CA VAL A 166 -8.04 8.00 -16.78
C VAL A 166 -7.18 7.23 -17.79
N SER A 167 -6.18 7.85 -18.42
CA SER A 167 -5.33 7.16 -19.40
C SER A 167 -4.27 6.24 -18.77
N TYR A 168 -3.90 6.50 -17.51
CA TYR A 168 -2.79 5.81 -16.83
C TYR A 168 -3.20 5.08 -15.54
N CYS A 169 -4.49 4.98 -15.24
CA CYS A 169 -4.99 4.30 -14.04
C CYS A 169 -5.57 2.89 -14.29
N PHE A 170 -5.46 2.38 -15.52
CA PHE A 170 -5.95 1.04 -15.89
C PHE A 170 -4.82 0.00 -15.91
N SER A 171 -5.11 -1.17 -15.36
CA SER A 171 -4.23 -2.37 -15.36
C SER A 171 -3.00 -2.31 -14.44
N GLU A 172 -2.44 -3.48 -14.12
CA GLU A 172 -1.16 -3.59 -13.41
C GLU A 172 0.02 -3.57 -14.39
N MET A 173 0.80 -2.49 -14.38
CA MET A 173 2.02 -2.42 -15.19
C MET A 173 3.21 -3.06 -14.47
N ALA A 174 3.86 -4.04 -15.10
CA ALA A 174 5.02 -4.73 -14.51
C ALA A 174 6.19 -3.80 -14.12
N PRO A 175 6.58 -2.79 -14.93
CA PRO A 175 7.61 -1.83 -14.54
C PRO A 175 7.24 -1.02 -13.28
N VAL A 176 5.98 -0.55 -13.20
CA VAL A 176 5.46 0.20 -12.03
C VAL A 176 5.49 -0.68 -10.78
N SER A 177 5.01 -1.92 -10.91
CA SER A 177 5.04 -2.90 -9.82
C SER A 177 6.45 -3.18 -9.31
N ALA A 178 7.44 -3.23 -10.21
CA ALA A 178 8.85 -3.42 -9.84
C ALA A 178 9.40 -2.21 -9.06
N MET A 179 9.12 -0.99 -9.51
CA MET A 179 9.55 0.23 -8.81
C MET A 179 8.90 0.36 -7.44
N VAL A 180 7.56 0.30 -7.36
CA VAL A 180 6.82 0.41 -6.09
C VAL A 180 7.21 -0.73 -5.14
N GLY A 181 7.37 -1.96 -5.65
CA GLY A 181 7.79 -3.10 -4.85
C GLY A 181 9.22 -3.00 -4.33
N GLY A 182 10.13 -2.40 -5.11
CA GLY A 182 11.51 -2.14 -4.71
C GLY A 182 11.61 -1.10 -3.59
N VAL A 183 10.95 0.05 -3.76
CA VAL A 183 10.92 1.10 -2.72
C VAL A 183 10.26 0.58 -1.44
N LEU A 184 9.08 -0.04 -1.54
CA LEU A 184 8.39 -0.59 -0.38
C LEU A 184 9.20 -1.69 0.32
N GLY A 185 9.80 -2.61 -0.44
CA GLY A 185 10.63 -3.68 0.10
C GLY A 185 11.83 -3.16 0.87
N GLN A 186 12.50 -2.12 0.36
CA GLN A 186 13.61 -1.47 1.06
C GLN A 186 13.16 -0.86 2.40
N GLU A 187 12.01 -0.18 2.45
CA GLU A 187 11.52 0.42 3.68
C GLU A 187 11.11 -0.63 4.72
N VAL A 188 10.51 -1.75 4.30
CA VAL A 188 10.23 -2.88 5.21
C VAL A 188 11.52 -3.41 5.83
N VAL A 189 12.57 -3.61 5.02
CA VAL A 189 13.88 -4.07 5.52
C VAL A 189 14.46 -3.07 6.53
N LYS A 190 14.35 -1.76 6.28
CA LYS A 190 14.81 -0.75 7.23
C LYS A 190 14.05 -0.83 8.55
N VAL A 191 12.71 -0.89 8.51
CA VAL A 191 11.85 -0.98 9.72
C VAL A 191 12.18 -2.20 10.56
N VAL A 192 12.47 -3.34 9.92
CA VAL A 192 12.82 -4.59 10.61
C VAL A 192 14.27 -4.58 11.12
N ALA A 193 15.19 -3.93 10.40
CA ALA A 193 16.61 -3.93 10.73
C ALA A 193 16.99 -2.92 11.82
N VAL A 194 16.22 -1.84 12.01
CA VAL A 194 16.55 -0.77 12.95
C VAL A 194 15.71 -0.93 14.23
N PRO A 195 16.32 -0.83 15.43
CA PRO A 195 15.57 -0.82 16.68
C PRO A 195 14.50 0.29 16.72
N PRO A 196 13.31 0.03 17.30
CA PRO A 196 12.18 0.97 17.35
C PRO A 196 12.50 2.40 17.81
N HIS A 197 13.52 2.56 18.65
CA HIS A 197 13.91 3.84 19.25
C HIS A 197 14.78 4.73 18.36
N LEU A 198 15.22 4.25 17.18
CA LEU A 198 16.08 4.98 16.24
C LEU A 198 15.37 5.35 14.93
N MET A 199 14.08 5.03 14.80
CA MET A 199 13.28 5.28 13.61
C MET A 199 12.62 6.66 13.68
N GLU A 200 13.02 7.59 12.80
CA GLU A 200 12.37 8.90 12.68
C GLU A 200 11.09 8.85 11.80
N PRO A 201 9.98 9.53 12.16
CA PRO A 201 8.68 9.50 11.47
C PRO A 201 8.66 9.93 9.99
N GLN A 202 9.73 10.55 9.50
CA GLN A 202 9.86 11.08 8.13
C GLN A 202 9.88 10.00 7.02
N MET A 203 10.02 8.73 7.39
CA MET A 203 10.11 7.60 6.45
C MET A 203 8.76 7.28 5.77
N LEU A 204 7.63 7.49 6.43
CA LEU A 204 6.30 7.15 5.89
C LEU A 204 5.87 8.07 4.72
N TRP A 205 6.27 9.34 4.74
CA TRP A 205 5.90 10.30 3.71
C TRP A 205 6.66 10.11 2.40
N THR A 206 7.87 9.56 2.46
CA THR A 206 8.62 9.20 1.26
C THR A 206 7.94 8.04 0.51
N LEU A 207 7.29 7.12 1.23
CA LEU A 207 6.53 6.00 0.67
C LEU A 207 5.22 6.41 0.00
N ILE A 208 4.53 7.41 0.54
CA ILE A 208 3.24 7.88 0.01
C ILE A 208 3.46 8.87 -1.14
N CYS A 209 4.43 9.77 -1.04
CA CYS A 209 4.59 10.88 -1.98
C CYS A 209 5.74 10.72 -2.97
N CYS A 210 6.53 9.63 -2.92
CA CYS A 210 7.70 9.40 -3.78
C CYS A 210 8.60 10.66 -3.93
N SER A 211 8.67 11.51 -2.91
CA SER A 211 9.42 12.76 -2.94
C SER A 211 10.14 12.98 -1.61
N PRO A 212 11.48 12.99 -1.61
CA PRO A 212 12.27 12.95 -0.38
C PRO A 212 12.29 14.27 0.43
N LYS A 213 11.58 15.34 0.01
CA LYS A 213 11.84 16.69 0.58
C LYS A 213 10.66 17.64 0.85
N SER A 214 9.39 17.32 0.59
CA SER A 214 8.38 18.41 0.62
C SER A 214 6.98 18.14 1.19
N CYS A 215 6.61 16.90 1.49
CA CYS A 215 5.28 16.61 2.03
C CYS A 215 5.37 16.40 3.55
N ARG A 216 5.13 17.47 4.32
CA ARG A 216 4.83 17.35 5.76
C ARG A 216 3.30 17.47 5.89
N PRO A 217 2.62 16.59 6.65
CA PRO A 217 1.20 16.75 6.90
C PRO A 217 0.97 18.08 7.64
N PRO A 218 -0.17 18.75 7.42
CA PRO A 218 -0.47 20.04 8.05
C PRO A 218 -0.48 19.97 9.59
N ASN A 219 -0.60 18.77 10.16
CA ASN A 219 -0.49 18.49 11.59
C ASN A 219 0.70 17.56 11.88
N PRO A 220 1.93 18.08 12.10
CA PRO A 220 2.94 17.32 12.83
C PRO A 220 2.41 17.09 14.25
N MET A 221 2.30 15.84 14.69
CA MET A 221 1.91 15.53 16.07
C MET A 221 2.84 16.25 17.05
N ASP A 222 2.25 16.97 18.01
CA ASP A 222 2.96 17.76 19.00
C ASP A 222 3.72 16.81 19.96
N PRO A 223 5.06 16.93 20.11
CA PRO A 223 5.87 16.01 20.92
C PRO A 223 5.44 15.90 22.39
N LYS A 224 4.63 16.84 22.87
CA LYS A 224 4.15 16.92 24.26
C LYS A 224 3.07 15.90 24.63
N THR A 225 2.51 15.18 23.66
CA THR A 225 1.54 14.09 23.93
C THR A 225 2.22 12.75 24.21
N MET A 226 3.54 12.64 24.05
CA MET A 226 4.34 11.47 24.44
C MET A 226 4.85 11.59 25.88
N GLN A 227 3.95 11.49 26.86
CA GLN A 227 4.36 10.99 28.18
C GLN A 227 3.86 9.56 28.34
N PRO A 228 4.73 8.59 28.67
CA PRO A 228 4.29 7.25 29.02
C PRO A 228 3.41 7.35 30.27
N GLN A 229 2.17 6.86 30.17
CA GLN A 229 1.35 6.63 31.35
C GLN A 229 2.10 5.61 32.21
N THR A 230 2.64 6.07 33.33
CA THR A 230 3.20 5.20 34.36
C THR A 230 2.08 4.29 34.88
N PRO A 231 2.27 2.97 34.94
CA PRO A 231 1.30 2.10 35.58
C PRO A 231 1.26 2.41 37.07
N HIS A 232 0.13 2.93 37.54
CA HIS A 232 -0.17 2.95 38.96
C HIS A 232 -0.32 1.50 39.42
N GLY A 233 0.67 1.03 40.19
CA GLY A 233 0.57 -0.20 40.96
C GLY A 233 -0.42 -0.07 42.13
N PRO A 234 -0.82 -1.21 42.72
CA PRO A 234 -1.99 -1.36 43.59
C PRO A 234 -1.93 -0.56 44.90
#